data_AF-A0A9C9W3N5-F1
#
_entry.id   AF-A0A9C9W3N5-F1
#
_cell.length_a   1.000
_cell.length_b   1.000
_cell.length_c   1.000
_cell.angle_alpha   90.00
_cell.angle_beta   90.00
_cell.angle_gamma   90.00
#
_symmetry.space_group_name_H-M   'P 1'
#
loop_
_entity.id
_entity.type
_entity.pdbx_description
1 polymer ?
#
loop_
_entity_poly.entity_id
_entity_poly.type
_entity_poly.pdbx_seq_one_letter_code
_entity_poly.pdbx_strand_id
1 'polypeptide(L)'
;MSIRFLSSSIALALSLLALTGITTPARAAADGDREILYWVAPMDPSYRRDKPGKSPMGMDLVPVYADAGSESGTVSIDPVMVQNLGVRTAKVERGKLWRLIDTVGYVAFDERRLSHVHLRTEGWIEKLNFKSNGEQVRKGDVLFELYSRE
;
A
#
# COMPACT_ATOMS: atom_id res chain seq x y z
N MET A 1 16.25 -26.36 24.79
CA MET A 1 17.49 -25.82 25.39
C MET A 1 17.28 -24.33 25.62
N SER A 2 16.94 -24.01 26.87
CA SER A 2 16.75 -22.67 27.43
C SER A 2 18.06 -21.89 27.45
N ILE A 3 18.00 -20.57 27.24
CA ILE A 3 18.69 -19.57 28.09
C ILE A 3 18.02 -18.20 27.82
N ARG A 4 17.40 -17.68 28.88
CA ARG A 4 16.92 -16.30 29.03
C ARG A 4 18.07 -15.51 29.67
N PHE A 5 18.32 -14.29 29.22
CA PHE A 5 19.07 -13.30 30.02
C PHE A 5 18.20 -12.08 30.29
N LEU A 6 17.74 -12.06 31.54
CA LEU A 6 17.11 -10.97 32.26
C LEU A 6 18.25 -10.14 32.89
N SER A 7 18.33 -8.84 32.65
CA SER A 7 18.94 -7.94 33.63
C SER A 7 18.28 -6.56 33.57
N SER A 8 17.55 -6.33 34.65
CA SER A 8 17.02 -5.05 35.11
C SER A 8 18.18 -4.24 35.69
N SER A 9 18.27 -2.94 35.37
CA SER A 9 18.99 -1.97 36.17
C SER A 9 18.25 -0.65 36.18
N ILE A 10 17.52 -0.47 37.27
CA ILE A 10 16.99 0.78 37.81
C ILE A 10 18.15 1.55 38.43
N ALA A 11 18.32 2.84 38.11
CA ALA A 11 19.00 3.79 38.96
C ALA A 11 18.38 5.19 38.79
N LEU A 12 18.08 5.77 39.95
CA LEU A 12 17.29 6.95 40.26
C LEU A 12 18.25 8.08 40.69
N ALA A 13 18.09 9.32 40.19
CA ALA A 13 18.55 10.58 40.81
C ALA A 13 18.08 11.74 39.91
N LEU A 14 16.95 12.42 40.17
CA LEU A 14 16.77 13.52 41.13
C LEU A 14 17.82 14.65 40.99
N SER A 15 17.51 15.68 40.22
CA SER A 15 17.99 17.05 40.49
C SER A 15 16.89 18.06 40.20
N LEU A 16 16.61 18.84 41.24
CA LEU A 16 15.66 19.93 41.35
C LEU A 16 16.39 21.24 40.96
N LEU A 17 15.62 22.31 40.70
CA LEU A 17 15.98 23.74 40.78
C LEU A 17 16.25 24.47 39.45
N ALA A 18 15.24 25.18 38.94
CA ALA A 18 15.34 26.60 38.60
C ALA A 18 13.98 27.17 38.18
N LEU A 19 13.43 27.97 39.07
CA LEU A 19 12.27 28.81 38.92
C LEU A 19 12.70 30.11 38.21
N THR A 20 12.39 30.29 36.93
CA THR A 20 12.31 31.64 36.32
C THR A 20 11.39 31.59 35.11
N GLY A 21 10.28 32.32 35.21
CA GLY A 21 9.39 32.57 34.10
C GLY A 21 10.12 33.24 32.95
N ILE A 22 10.02 32.64 31.78
CA ILE A 22 10.25 33.33 30.51
C ILE A 22 8.88 33.36 29.86
N THR A 23 8.11 34.39 30.20
CA THR A 23 7.01 34.81 29.33
C THR A 23 7.70 35.37 28.10
N THR A 24 7.75 34.59 27.03
CA THR A 24 8.15 35.10 25.72
C THR A 24 7.10 36.14 25.35
N PRO A 25 7.42 37.44 25.21
CA PRO A 25 6.45 38.35 24.65
C PRO A 25 6.18 37.86 23.23
N ALA A 26 4.92 37.49 22.96
CA ALA A 26 4.42 37.32 21.61
C ALA A 26 4.64 38.67 20.91
N ARG A 27 5.75 38.76 20.18
CA ARG A 27 6.02 39.85 19.27
C ARG A 27 4.88 39.82 18.27
N ALA A 28 3.95 40.76 18.42
CA ALA A 28 2.99 41.08 17.37
C ALA A 28 3.82 41.19 16.09
N ALA A 29 3.58 40.26 15.17
CA ALA A 29 4.19 40.27 13.86
C ALA A 29 3.85 41.63 13.27
N ALA A 30 4.85 42.52 13.24
CA ALA A 30 4.79 43.70 12.43
C ALA A 30 4.54 43.20 11.01
N ASP A 31 3.40 43.58 10.43
CA ASP A 31 3.03 43.37 9.03
C ASP A 31 3.92 44.27 8.13
N GLY A 32 5.22 44.15 8.32
CA GLY A 32 6.27 44.83 7.58
C GLY A 32 7.06 43.78 6.83
N ASP A 33 7.12 43.95 5.51
CA ASP A 33 7.80 43.10 4.50
C ASP A 33 6.92 42.11 3.73
N ARG A 34 5.60 42.33 3.68
CA ARG A 34 4.79 41.74 2.60
C ARG A 34 4.82 42.66 1.39
N GLU A 35 5.41 42.20 0.29
CA GLU A 35 5.41 42.94 -0.97
C GLU A 35 3.98 43.05 -1.50
N ILE A 36 3.47 44.29 -1.51
CA ILE A 36 2.15 44.62 -2.05
C ILE A 36 2.29 44.70 -3.57
N LEU A 37 1.66 43.78 -4.29
CA LEU A 37 1.70 43.77 -5.75
C LEU A 37 0.80 44.85 -6.34
N TYR A 38 -0.42 44.98 -5.84
CA TYR A 38 -1.40 46.00 -6.27
C TYR A 38 -2.55 46.13 -5.28
N TRP A 39 -3.28 47.24 -5.38
CA TRP A 39 -4.44 47.59 -4.56
C TRP A 39 -5.72 47.40 -5.38
N VAL A 40 -6.73 46.73 -4.82
CA VAL A 40 -8.03 46.47 -5.48
C VAL A 40 -9.21 47.10 -4.73
N ALA A 41 -10.27 47.45 -5.47
CA ALA A 41 -11.52 47.84 -4.85
C ALA A 41 -12.26 46.60 -4.31
N PRO A 42 -12.78 46.62 -3.07
CA PRO A 42 -13.47 45.45 -2.48
C PRO A 42 -14.63 44.90 -3.30
N MET A 43 -15.31 45.76 -4.06
CA MET A 43 -16.51 45.43 -4.83
C MET A 43 -16.27 45.26 -6.34
N ASP A 44 -15.08 45.64 -6.85
CA ASP A 44 -14.74 45.51 -8.28
C ASP A 44 -13.30 44.98 -8.43
N PRO A 45 -13.13 43.66 -8.67
CA PRO A 45 -11.83 43.03 -8.87
C PRO A 45 -11.07 43.51 -10.12
N SER A 46 -11.74 44.20 -11.06
CA SER A 46 -11.12 44.71 -12.28
C SER A 46 -10.39 46.04 -12.06
N TYR A 47 -10.72 46.77 -10.99
CA TYR A 47 -10.09 48.05 -10.65
C TYR A 47 -8.82 47.84 -9.82
N ARG A 48 -7.66 47.98 -10.46
CA ARG A 48 -6.32 47.79 -9.86
C ARG A 48 -5.53 49.10 -9.87
N ARG A 49 -4.82 49.38 -8.77
CA ARG A 49 -3.89 50.52 -8.65
C ARG A 49 -2.61 50.16 -7.93
N ASP A 50 -1.50 50.79 -8.31
CA ASP A 50 -0.18 50.54 -7.70
C ASP A 50 0.05 51.32 -6.40
N LYS A 51 -0.88 52.20 -6.02
CA LYS A 51 -0.78 53.07 -4.84
C LYS A 51 -2.03 52.97 -3.97
N PRO A 52 -1.89 53.11 -2.63
CA PRO A 52 -3.03 53.25 -1.74
C PRO A 52 -3.86 54.48 -2.13
N GLY A 53 -5.17 54.34 -2.05
CA GLY A 53 -6.09 55.40 -2.42
C GLY A 53 -7.54 54.99 -2.30
N LYS A 54 -8.43 55.87 -2.76
CA LYS A 54 -9.86 55.60 -2.82
C LYS A 54 -10.28 55.11 -4.20
N SER A 55 -11.19 54.15 -4.24
CA SER A 55 -11.85 53.70 -5.46
C SER A 55 -12.73 54.82 -6.04
N PRO A 56 -13.17 54.70 -7.31
CA PRO A 56 -14.10 55.67 -7.93
C PRO A 56 -15.43 55.82 -7.18
N MET A 57 -15.73 54.87 -6.28
CA MET A 57 -16.91 54.82 -5.42
C MET A 57 -16.61 55.29 -3.97
N GLY A 58 -15.41 55.83 -3.71
CA GLY A 58 -15.05 56.47 -2.43
C GLY A 58 -14.57 55.54 -1.31
N MET A 59 -14.43 54.24 -1.57
CA MET A 59 -13.96 53.24 -0.60
C MET A 59 -12.44 53.08 -0.65
N ASP A 60 -11.81 52.79 0.49
CA ASP A 60 -10.37 52.55 0.54
C ASP A 60 -10.01 51.23 -0.17
N LEU A 61 -8.95 51.25 -0.97
CA LEU A 61 -8.48 50.06 -1.68
C LEU A 61 -7.83 49.08 -0.68
N VAL A 62 -7.90 47.78 -0.99
CA VAL A 62 -7.32 46.70 -0.19
C VAL A 62 -6.03 46.21 -0.85
N PRO A 63 -4.91 46.07 -0.10
CA PRO A 63 -3.64 45.61 -0.66
C PRO A 63 -3.68 44.10 -0.93
N VAL A 64 -3.25 43.70 -2.12
CA VAL A 64 -3.03 42.30 -2.51
C VAL A 64 -1.54 41.99 -2.41
N TYR A 65 -1.19 41.02 -1.57
CA TYR A 65 0.19 40.62 -1.31
C TYR A 65 0.64 39.51 -2.27
N ALA A 66 1.94 39.48 -2.59
CA ALA A 66 2.54 38.48 -3.48
C ALA A 66 2.32 37.02 -3.03
N ASP A 67 2.23 36.79 -1.72
CA ASP A 67 2.04 35.46 -1.13
C ASP A 67 0.65 34.84 -1.36
N ALA A 68 -0.32 35.62 -1.87
CA ALA A 68 -1.67 35.12 -2.18
C ALA A 68 -1.75 34.45 -3.57
N GLY A 69 -0.68 34.51 -4.36
CA GLY A 69 -0.56 33.83 -5.65
C GLY A 69 0.08 32.46 -5.48
N SER A 70 -0.73 31.44 -5.23
CA SER A 70 -0.28 30.04 -5.42
C SER A 70 0.30 29.90 -6.82
N GLU A 71 1.56 29.46 -6.92
CA GLU A 71 2.15 29.11 -8.21
C GLU A 71 1.22 28.15 -8.96
N SER A 72 1.07 28.36 -10.28
CA SER A 72 0.12 27.59 -11.10
C SER A 72 0.42 26.09 -10.99
N GLY A 73 -0.47 25.34 -10.35
CA GLY A 73 -0.31 23.89 -10.11
C GLY A 73 -0.03 23.50 -8.66
N THR A 74 0.12 24.47 -7.74
CA THR A 74 0.29 24.21 -6.30
C THR A 74 -1.00 24.57 -5.55
N VAL A 75 -1.51 23.62 -4.75
CA VAL A 75 -2.62 23.87 -3.82
C VAL A 75 -2.07 23.96 -2.42
N SER A 76 -2.26 25.12 -1.78
CA SER A 76 -1.88 25.34 -0.39
C SER A 76 -3.08 25.04 0.53
N ILE A 77 -2.83 24.36 1.64
CA ILE A 77 -3.83 23.96 2.62
C ILE A 77 -3.32 24.35 4.01
N ASP A 78 -4.22 24.84 4.86
CA ASP A 78 -3.89 25.23 6.23
C ASP A 78 -3.34 24.05 7.05
N PRO A 79 -2.19 24.20 7.74
CA PRO A 79 -1.60 23.15 8.58
C PRO A 79 -2.52 22.59 9.67
N VAL A 80 -3.41 23.42 10.24
CA VAL A 80 -4.40 22.99 11.25
C VAL A 80 -5.42 22.03 10.62
N MET A 81 -5.80 22.30 9.37
CA MET A 81 -6.71 21.44 8.61
C MET A 81 -6.03 20.11 8.25
N VAL A 82 -4.77 20.13 7.82
CA VAL A 82 -3.96 18.92 7.56
C VAL A 82 -3.84 18.04 8.82
N GLN A 83 -3.60 18.66 9.98
CA GLN A 83 -3.49 17.96 11.27
C GLN A 83 -4.82 17.38 11.72
N ASN A 84 -5.91 18.15 11.65
CA ASN A 84 -7.25 17.68 12.04
C ASN A 84 -7.77 16.55 11.16
N LEU A 85 -7.41 16.54 9.88
CA LEU A 85 -7.75 15.47 8.94
C LEU A 85 -6.84 14.24 9.04
N GLY A 86 -5.73 14.34 9.80
CA GLY A 86 -4.81 13.22 10.01
C GLY A 86 -4.13 12.72 8.73
N VAL A 87 -3.74 13.65 7.85
CA VAL A 87 -3.10 13.32 6.56
C VAL A 87 -1.82 12.51 6.79
N ARG A 88 -1.68 11.40 6.05
CA ARG A 88 -0.49 10.54 6.08
C ARG A 88 0.18 10.52 4.72
N THR A 89 1.49 10.71 4.72
CA THR A 89 2.32 10.67 3.53
C THR A 89 3.36 9.56 3.66
N ALA A 90 3.71 8.94 2.54
CA ALA A 90 4.84 8.03 2.45
C ALA A 90 5.76 8.49 1.31
N LYS A 91 7.06 8.21 1.43
CA LYS A 91 8.00 8.46 0.33
C LYS A 91 7.73 7.45 -0.79
N VAL A 92 7.89 7.91 -2.03
CA VAL A 92 7.75 7.04 -3.20
C VAL A 92 8.98 6.14 -3.31
N GLU A 93 8.74 4.84 -3.47
CA GLU A 93 9.78 3.83 -3.65
C GLU A 93 9.57 3.06 -4.96
N ARG A 94 10.67 2.61 -5.57
CA ARG A 94 10.62 1.71 -6.73
C ARG A 94 10.87 0.28 -6.27
N GLY A 95 9.98 -0.64 -6.63
CA GLY A 95 10.10 -2.05 -6.27
C GLY A 95 9.41 -2.95 -7.29
N LYS A 96 9.61 -4.27 -7.14
CA LYS A 96 8.88 -5.27 -7.94
C LYS A 96 7.56 -5.56 -7.25
N LEU A 97 6.46 -5.26 -7.93
CA LEU A 97 5.12 -5.64 -7.47
C LEU A 97 4.83 -7.07 -7.94
N TRP A 98 4.83 -8.02 -7.01
CA TRP A 98 4.40 -9.38 -7.27
C TRP A 98 2.90 -9.48 -7.05
N ARG A 99 2.19 -10.09 -8.00
CA ARG A 99 0.78 -10.43 -7.84
C ARG A 99 0.71 -11.89 -7.42
N LEU A 100 0.24 -12.13 -6.20
CA LEU A 100 -0.09 -13.48 -5.77
C LEU A 100 -1.34 -13.93 -6.52
N ILE A 101 -1.29 -15.14 -7.08
CA ILE A 101 -2.44 -15.77 -7.72
C ILE A 101 -2.68 -17.07 -6.98
N ASP A 102 -3.78 -17.13 -6.23
CA ASP A 102 -4.21 -18.34 -5.53
C ASP A 102 -5.23 -19.06 -6.41
N THR A 103 -4.96 -20.33 -6.72
CA THR A 103 -5.82 -21.16 -7.56
C THR A 103 -5.76 -22.61 -7.12
N VAL A 104 -6.67 -23.44 -7.67
CA VAL A 104 -6.76 -24.87 -7.39
C VAL A 104 -6.28 -25.67 -8.59
N GLY A 105 -5.73 -26.86 -8.34
CA GLY A 105 -5.32 -27.81 -9.37
C GLY A 105 -5.80 -29.22 -9.04
N TYR A 106 -5.89 -30.07 -10.07
CA TYR A 106 -6.27 -31.47 -9.93
C TYR A 106 -5.06 -32.37 -10.20
N VAL A 107 -4.95 -33.48 -9.47
CA VAL A 107 -3.94 -34.51 -9.72
C VAL A 107 -4.57 -35.59 -10.58
N ALA A 108 -4.05 -35.77 -11.78
CA ALA A 108 -4.48 -36.80 -12.73
C ALA A 108 -3.41 -37.87 -12.90
N PHE A 109 -3.80 -39.02 -13.45
CA PHE A 109 -2.84 -40.04 -13.85
C PHE A 109 -1.95 -39.53 -14.98
N ASP A 110 -0.70 -39.98 -15.00
CA ASP A 110 0.20 -39.73 -16.11
C ASP A 110 -0.23 -40.56 -17.32
N GLU A 111 -0.87 -39.93 -18.29
CA GLU A 111 -1.37 -40.58 -19.51
C GLU A 111 -0.26 -41.27 -20.31
N ARG A 112 0.99 -40.82 -20.18
CA ARG A 112 2.14 -41.45 -20.87
C ARG A 112 2.54 -42.79 -20.26
N ARG A 113 2.06 -43.08 -19.05
CA ARG A 113 2.31 -44.32 -18.31
C ARG A 113 1.10 -45.25 -18.30
N LEU A 114 0.03 -44.87 -18.98
CA LEU A 114 -1.12 -45.75 -19.21
C LEU A 114 -0.75 -46.77 -20.30
N SER A 115 -0.87 -48.05 -19.96
CA SER A 115 -0.65 -49.16 -20.88
C SER A 115 -1.89 -50.02 -20.95
N HIS A 116 -2.38 -50.28 -22.16
CA HIS A 116 -3.48 -51.21 -22.39
C HIS A 116 -2.92 -52.53 -22.92
N VAL A 117 -3.33 -53.64 -22.30
CA VAL A 117 -2.92 -54.98 -22.71
C VAL A 117 -4.05 -55.59 -23.54
N HIS A 118 -3.76 -55.88 -24.80
CA HIS A 118 -4.69 -56.57 -25.70
C HIS A 118 -4.23 -58.00 -25.94
N LEU A 119 -5.19 -58.92 -25.97
CA LEU A 119 -4.95 -60.30 -26.35
C LEU A 119 -4.80 -60.41 -27.87
N ARG A 120 -3.93 -61.32 -28.32
CA ARG A 120 -3.70 -61.61 -29.75
C ARG A 120 -4.58 -62.73 -30.29
N THR A 121 -5.22 -63.49 -29.42
CA THR A 121 -5.99 -64.70 -29.74
C THR A 121 -7.21 -64.78 -28.83
N GLU A 122 -8.26 -65.44 -29.30
CA GLU A 122 -9.47 -65.74 -28.53
C GLU A 122 -9.26 -66.96 -27.61
N GLY A 123 -9.93 -66.95 -26.46
CA GLY A 123 -9.78 -68.01 -25.46
C GLY A 123 -10.64 -67.79 -24.21
N TRP A 124 -10.48 -68.69 -23.24
CA TRP A 124 -11.17 -68.66 -21.96
C TRP A 124 -10.22 -68.23 -20.85
N ILE A 125 -10.66 -67.30 -19.99
CA ILE A 125 -9.88 -66.91 -18.81
C ILE A 125 -10.02 -68.04 -17.77
N GLU A 126 -8.91 -68.67 -17.42
CA GLU A 126 -8.90 -69.74 -16.40
C GLU A 126 -8.79 -69.17 -14.99
N LYS A 127 -7.93 -68.16 -14.83
CA LYS A 127 -7.65 -67.55 -13.53
C LYS A 127 -7.46 -66.05 -13.66
N LEU A 128 -8.13 -65.31 -12.79
CA LEU A 128 -8.02 -63.87 -12.67
C LEU A 128 -7.42 -63.53 -11.30
N ASN A 129 -6.20 -62.99 -11.31
CA ASN A 129 -5.48 -62.69 -10.08
C ASN A 129 -5.91 -61.35 -9.47
N PHE A 130 -6.31 -60.39 -10.30
CA PHE A 130 -6.80 -59.07 -9.89
C PHE A 130 -8.26 -58.91 -10.30
N LYS A 131 -9.14 -58.78 -9.30
CA LYS A 131 -10.61 -58.89 -9.50
C LYS A 131 -11.32 -57.55 -9.46
N SER A 132 -10.63 -56.48 -9.05
CA SER A 132 -11.23 -55.17 -8.83
C SER A 132 -10.47 -54.07 -9.57
N ASN A 133 -11.22 -53.10 -10.07
CA ASN A 133 -10.66 -51.88 -10.66
C ASN A 133 -10.00 -51.04 -9.55
N GLY A 134 -8.79 -50.55 -9.81
CA GLY A 134 -8.00 -49.76 -8.86
C GLY A 134 -7.06 -50.57 -7.96
N GLU A 135 -7.02 -51.89 -8.11
CA GLU A 135 -6.05 -52.74 -7.41
C GLU A 135 -4.62 -52.44 -7.92
N GLN A 136 -3.67 -52.31 -6.99
CA GLN A 136 -2.30 -51.93 -7.33
C GLN A 136 -1.52 -53.13 -7.86
N VAL A 137 -0.97 -53.01 -9.07
CA VAL A 137 -0.14 -54.03 -9.72
C VAL A 137 1.30 -53.54 -9.91
N ARG A 138 2.26 -54.45 -9.89
CA ARG A 138 3.67 -54.17 -10.20
C ARG A 138 4.04 -54.74 -11.56
N LYS A 139 5.11 -54.18 -12.15
CA LYS A 139 5.65 -54.70 -13.40
C LYS A 139 6.11 -56.15 -13.20
N GLY A 140 5.53 -57.06 -13.97
CA GLY A 140 5.83 -58.49 -13.90
C GLY A 140 4.76 -59.33 -13.21
N ASP A 141 3.77 -58.71 -12.57
CA ASP A 141 2.67 -59.44 -11.95
C ASP A 141 1.79 -60.09 -13.03
N VAL A 142 1.40 -61.35 -12.80
CA VAL A 142 0.50 -62.08 -13.70
C VAL A 142 -0.92 -61.57 -13.48
N LEU A 143 -1.49 -60.91 -14.48
CA LEU A 143 -2.84 -60.33 -14.40
C LEU A 143 -3.92 -61.41 -14.46
N PHE A 144 -3.82 -62.30 -15.45
CA PHE A 144 -4.73 -63.42 -15.67
C PHE A 144 -4.06 -64.52 -16.49
N GLU A 145 -4.61 -65.72 -16.42
CA GLU A 145 -4.21 -66.89 -17.20
C GLU A 145 -5.29 -67.15 -18.27
N LEU A 146 -4.87 -67.33 -19.52
CA LEU A 146 -5.74 -67.53 -20.69
C LEU A 146 -5.46 -68.90 -21.30
N TYR A 147 -6.51 -69.70 -21.48
CA TYR A 147 -6.48 -70.90 -22.30
C TYR A 147 -6.97 -70.59 -23.71
N SER A 148 -6.12 -70.84 -24.70
CA SER A 148 -6.50 -70.81 -26.11
C SER A 148 -6.26 -72.19 -26.74
N ARG A 149 -7.16 -72.58 -27.65
CA ARG A 149 -7.14 -73.89 -28.32
C ARG A 149 -6.51 -73.84 -29.72
N GLU A 150 -6.04 -72.66 -30.14
CA GLU A 150 -5.37 -72.42 -31.43
C GLU A 150 -3.87 -72.76 -31.36
#